data_AF-A0A7C3ZEA8-F1
#
_entry.id   AF-A0A7C3ZEA8-F1
#
_cell.length_a   1.000
_cell.length_b   1.000
_cell.length_c   1.000
_cell.angle_alpha   90.00
_cell.angle_beta   90.00
_cell.angle_gamma   90.00
#
_symmetry.space_group_name_H-M   'P 1'
#
loop_
_entity.id
_entity.type
_entity.pdbx_description
1 polymer ?
#
loop_
_entity_poly.entity_id
_entity_poly.type
_entity_poly.pdbx_seq_one_letter_code
_entity_poly.pdbx_strand_id
1 'polypeptide(L)' 'MPVRCFTCGAVVADKQEKYEEAVKKGEKPAAVLDKLGVKRICCRRMFLSHVDIVEDLIKYGRF' A
#
# COMPACT_ATOMS: atom_id res chain seq x y z
N MET A 1 4.05 -5.40 -0.70
CA MET A 1 2.94 -5.05 0.23
C MET A 1 2.37 -6.33 0.86
N PRO A 2 2.00 -6.39 2.16
CA PRO A 2 1.36 -7.58 2.72
C PRO A 2 -0.05 -7.81 2.14
N VAL A 3 -0.48 -9.06 2.00
CA VAL A 3 -1.81 -9.42 1.48
C VAL A 3 -2.94 -8.97 2.43
N ARG A 4 -2.72 -9.16 3.73
CA ARG A 4 -3.63 -8.79 4.82
C ARG A 4 -2.91 -7.91 5.84
N CYS A 5 -3.64 -7.04 6.53
CA CYS A 5 -3.08 -6.24 7.60
C CYS A 5 -2.73 -7.11 8.83
N PHE A 6 -1.54 -6.89 9.40
CA PHE A 6 -1.03 -7.66 10.54
C PHE A 6 -1.89 -7.58 11.81
N THR A 7 -2.64 -6.51 12.01
CA THR A 7 -3.49 -6.34 13.19
C THR A 7 -4.95 -6.70 12.92
N CYS A 8 -5.53 -6.14 11.85
CA CYS A 8 -6.97 -6.23 11.60
C CYS A 8 -7.37 -7.43 10.74
N GLY A 9 -6.41 -8.10 10.08
CA GLY A 9 -6.67 -9.21 9.15
C GLY A 9 -7.40 -8.82 7.86
N ALA A 10 -7.78 -7.55 7.69
CA ALA A 10 -8.44 -7.07 6.49
C ALA A 10 -7.52 -7.17 5.27
N VAL A 11 -8.11 -7.45 4.11
CA VAL A 11 -7.40 -7.45 2.83
C VAL A 11 -7.00 -6.02 2.49
N VAL A 12 -5.72 -5.83 2.17
CA VAL A 12 -5.13 -4.51 1.84
C VAL A 12 -4.41 -4.51 0.50
N ALA A 13 -3.98 -5.67 0.00
CA ALA A 13 -3.29 -5.75 -1.29
C ALA A 13 -4.14 -5.34 -2.49
N ASP A 14 -5.46 -5.54 -2.45
CA ASP A 14 -6.39 -5.18 -3.54
C ASP A 14 -6.46 -3.67 -3.80
N LYS A 15 -6.04 -2.85 -2.83
CA LYS A 15 -6.14 -1.39 -2.88
C LYS A 15 -4.80 -0.71 -3.11
N GLN A 16 -3.69 -1.44 -3.08
CA GLN A 16 -2.35 -0.86 -3.13
C GLN A 16 -2.09 -0.15 -4.46
N GLU A 17 -2.39 -0.79 -5.58
CA GLU A 17 -2.17 -0.21 -6.92
C GLU A 17 -2.94 1.11 -7.09
N LYS A 18 -4.23 1.10 -6.71
CA LYS A 18 -5.08 2.30 -6.76
C LYS A 18 -4.58 3.43 -5.87
N TYR A 19 -4.03 3.08 -4.70
CA TYR A 19 -3.44 4.06 -3.79
C TYR A 19 -2.18 4.69 -4.40
N GLU A 20 -1.27 3.87 -4.96
CA GLU A 20 -0.04 4.35 -5.60
C GLU A 20 -0.33 5.21 -6.83
N GLU A 21 -1.26 4.82 -7.69
CA GLU A 21 -1.67 5.61 -8.85
C GLU A 21 -2.23 6.98 -8.44
N ALA A 22 -3.09 7.02 -7.42
CA ALA A 22 -3.69 8.27 -6.95
C ALA A 22 -2.65 9.19 -6.27
N VAL A 23 -1.72 8.63 -5.49
CA VAL A 23 -0.63 9.40 -4.88
C VAL A 23 0.35 9.90 -5.94
N LYS A 24 0.67 9.10 -6.98
CA LYS A 24 1.49 9.53 -8.12
C LYS A 24 0.84 10.67 -8.92
N LYS A 25 -0.50 10.73 -8.97
CA LYS A 25 -1.26 11.86 -9.56
C LYS A 25 -1.24 13.13 -8.69
N GLY A 26 -0.63 13.10 -7.51
CA GLY A 26 -0.52 14.24 -6.60
C GLY A 26 -1.68 14.39 -5.62
N GLU A 27 -2.56 13.39 -5.49
CA GLU A 27 -3.58 13.42 -4.43
C GLU A 27 -2.96 13.20 -3.04
N LYS A 28 -3.51 13.89 -2.04
CA LYS A 28 -3.06 13.73 -0.65
C LYS A 28 -3.33 12.30 -0.16
N PRO A 29 -2.34 11.59 0.42
CA PRO A 29 -2.47 10.19 0.80
C PRO A 29 -3.61 9.94 1.81
N ALA A 30 -3.86 10.88 2.73
CA ALA A 30 -5.00 10.79 3.64
C ALA A 30 -6.34 10.73 2.91
N ALA A 31 -6.57 11.63 1.95
CA ALA A 31 -7.82 11.70 1.20
C ALA A 31 -8.03 10.45 0.33
N VAL A 32 -6.95 9.90 -0.25
CA VAL A 32 -7.00 8.66 -1.04
C VAL A 32 -7.39 7.47 -0.15
N LEU A 33 -6.80 7.35 1.05
CA LEU A 33 -7.14 6.27 1.99
C LEU A 33 -8.60 6.34 2.47
N ASP A 34 -9.12 7.55 2.63
CA ASP A 34 -10.53 7.79 2.96
C ASP A 34 -11.46 7.40 1.79
N LYS A 35 -11.13 7.77 0.54
CA LYS A 35 -11.86 7.34 -0.67
C LYS A 35 -11.87 5.82 -0.85
N LEU A 36 -10.77 5.15 -0.53
CA LEU A 36 -10.62 3.69 -0.62
C LEU A 36 -11.33 2.93 0.53
N GLY A 37 -11.95 3.65 1.47
CA GLY A 37 -12.71 3.08 2.59
C GLY A 37 -11.83 2.47 3.69
N VAL A 38 -10.54 2.83 3.75
CA VAL A 38 -9.62 2.35 4.79
C VAL A 38 -9.80 3.22 6.03
N LYS A 39 -10.76 2.87 6.90
CA LYS A 39 -11.08 3.70 8.10
C LYS A 39 -10.16 3.46 9.29
N ARG A 40 -9.68 2.22 9.48
CA ARG A 40 -8.89 1.84 10.66
C ARG A 40 -7.42 2.20 10.51
N ILE A 41 -6.84 2.80 11.56
CA ILE A 41 -5.43 3.26 11.56
C ILE A 41 -4.44 2.10 11.32
N CYS A 42 -4.75 0.92 11.87
CA CYS A 42 -3.90 -0.26 11.76
C CYS A 42 -3.75 -0.72 10.30
N CYS A 43 -4.83 -0.63 9.53
CA CYS A 43 -4.83 -0.98 8.13
C CYS A 43 -4.22 0.19 7.29
N ARG A 44 -4.36 1.47 7.70
CA ARG A 44 -3.71 2.64 7.07
C ARG A 44 -2.18 2.63 7.17
N ARG A 45 -1.63 2.22 8.31
CA ARG A 45 -0.18 2.10 8.53
C ARG A 45 0.51 1.27 7.44
N MET A 46 -0.18 0.23 6.95
CA MET A 46 0.36 -0.65 5.91
C MET A 46 0.65 0.11 4.62
N PHE A 47 -0.18 1.07 4.23
CA PHE A 47 0.00 1.86 3.01
C PHE A 47 1.04 2.98 3.17
N LEU A 48 1.06 3.63 4.33
CA LEU A 48 1.93 4.78 4.59
C LEU A 48 3.40 4.40 4.76
N SER A 49 3.67 3.23 5.34
CA SER A 49 5.03 2.74 5.62
C SER A 49 5.51 1.69 4.62
N HIS A 50 4.75 1.43 3.56
CA HIS A 50 5.16 0.49 2.52
C HIS A 50 6.32 1.06 1.72
N VAL A 51 7.40 0.28 1.59
CA VAL A 51 8.49 0.54 0.66
C VAL A 51 8.59 -0.68 -0.23
N ASP A 52 8.41 -0.48 -1.54
CA ASP A 52 8.61 -1.55 -2.51
C ASP A 52 10.09 -1.63 -2.86
N ILE A 53 10.74 -2.69 -2.42
CA ILE A 53 12.14 -3.01 -2.73
C ILE A 53 12.26 -4.11 -3.77
N VAL A 54 11.13 -4.69 -4.20
CA VAL A 54 11.12 -5.86 -5.07
C VAL A 54 11.67 -5.49 -6.45
N GLU A 55 11.33 -4.31 -6.96
CA GLU A 55 11.82 -3.82 -8.25
C GLU A 55 13.36 -3.71 -8.33
N ASP A 56 14.00 -3.31 -7.23
CA ASP A 56 15.46 -3.22 -7.18
C ASP A 56 16.12 -4.59 -6.98
N LEU A 57 15.51 -5.46 -6.19
CA LEU A 57 15.99 -6.83 -5.96
C LEU A 57 15.95 -7.69 -7.24
N ILE A 58 14.95 -7.51 -8.11
CA ILE A 58 14.81 -8.24 -9.37
C ILE A 58 16.05 -8.07 -10.27
N LYS A 59 16.70 -6.89 -10.25
CA LYS A 59 17.89 -6.59 -11.08
C LYS A 59 19.10 -7.46 -10.73
N TYR A 60 19.16 -8.00 -9.52
CA TYR A 60 20.25 -8.82 -9.00
C TYR A 60 19.87 -10.29 -8.84
N GLY A 61 18.71 -10.69 -9.39
CA GLY A 61 18.21 -12.05 -9.32
C GLY A 61 19.23 -13.03 -9.87
N ARG A 62 19.71 -13.92 -9.01
CA ARG A 62 20.65 -14.99 -9.31
C ARG A 62 19.96 -16.03 -10.20
N PHE A 63 19.95 -15.77 -11.51
CA PHE A 63 20.04 -16.78 -12.55
C PHE A 63 21.50 -16.91 -12.97
#